data_AF-A0A7K1XZV5-F1
#
_entry.id   AF-A0A7K1XZV5-F1
#
_cell.length_a   1.000
_cell.length_b   1.000
_cell.length_c   1.000
_cell.angle_alpha   90.00
_cell.angle_beta   90.00
_cell.angle_gamma   90.00
#
_symmetry.space_group_name_H-M   'P 1'
#
loop_
_entity.id
_entity.type
_entity.pdbx_description
1 polymer ?
#
loop_
_entity_poly.entity_id
_entity_poly.type
_entity_poly.pdbx_seq_one_letter_code
_entity_poly.pdbx_strand_id
1 'polypeptide(L)'
;MKTILLNFVLLLTVAIAWSGCEQDDKNPYDGGIVSPYVFTFDLRKVYKQADVVLTTTNMSGATSIQGIVVSDHAAKNMLNGLMMVQNSRNASSGDSLRGIALNVGAAAANYMVGDLVRVKVEGRTLTRRNGILQVIDIPATDIVKVSSGNTILGNRVTTAALLADPRRYESTQVTIIKATYNPSLLATDVFSGDKLLNDGFGNITLHTEAGAAFAGAKPPFSANYTGLVVTTEGANGALVPQIRIRNNTTDLKTLSSNTEQPAIIITGFMSDVKGGDGNYEYIQFRATRAINFAAEPFSVVTTNNAGTNPAPATGWAIGGVRSYKLDLTSGSVVKGEFFYVGGSRKLINGATSTTSMASSKWIRSFDYSTIDGDGFGTKTSGLLANSGNASGIAVFKGTAVNVSSVPVDVVFIGTGGGLFSAGPPAAGYRVTSTDVYDAVEPVTGVDQPFYRQGTNTAAFIYLTADLGYFNQLGGTYDTVLGKWTKIRTQVGLLLTTSSPVSDIEGAGSTEIK
;
A
#
# COMPACT_ATOMS: atom_id res chain seq x y z
N MET A 1 -22.97 25.91 72.54
CA MET A 1 -23.69 25.24 71.43
C MET A 1 -22.78 24.92 70.23
N LYS A 2 -21.93 25.83 69.74
CA LYS A 2 -21.05 25.58 68.57
C LYS A 2 -20.05 24.42 68.77
N THR A 3 -19.50 24.23 69.96
CA THR A 3 -18.49 23.19 70.25
C THR A 3 -19.07 21.78 70.32
N ILE A 4 -20.32 21.63 70.78
CA ILE A 4 -21.01 20.33 70.84
C ILE A 4 -21.42 19.88 69.43
N LEU A 5 -21.86 20.81 68.59
CA LEU A 5 -22.19 20.54 67.20
C LEU A 5 -20.95 20.12 66.39
N LEU A 6 -19.81 20.77 66.63
CA LEU A 6 -18.54 20.42 65.99
C LEU A 6 -18.08 19.00 66.36
N ASN A 7 -18.22 18.62 67.64
CA ASN A 7 -17.85 17.28 68.10
C ASN A 7 -18.80 16.20 67.54
N PHE A 8 -20.10 16.51 67.38
CA PHE A 8 -21.05 15.60 66.74
C PHE A 8 -20.76 15.41 65.24
N VAL A 9 -20.42 16.48 64.52
CA VAL A 9 -20.02 16.42 63.11
C VAL A 9 -18.73 15.63 62.95
N LEU A 10 -17.75 15.79 63.86
CA LEU A 10 -16.50 15.05 63.84
C LEU A 10 -16.67 13.55 64.15
N LEU A 11 -17.60 13.19 65.04
CA LEU A 11 -17.95 11.79 65.31
C LEU A 11 -18.71 11.15 64.14
N LEU A 12 -19.56 11.91 63.44
CA LEU A 12 -20.28 11.43 62.26
C LEU A 12 -19.33 11.19 61.07
N THR A 13 -18.31 12.05 60.88
CA THR A 13 -17.32 11.86 59.81
C THR A 13 -16.41 10.65 60.05
N VAL A 14 -16.10 10.32 61.31
CA VAL A 14 -15.35 9.10 61.67
C VAL A 14 -16.20 7.84 61.43
N ALA A 15 -17.51 7.89 61.74
CA ALA A 15 -18.42 6.77 61.47
C ALA A 15 -18.64 6.51 59.96
N ILE A 16 -18.67 7.58 59.14
CA ILE A 16 -18.77 7.49 57.67
C ILE A 16 -17.44 7.00 57.06
N ALA A 17 -16.29 7.35 57.65
CA ALA A 17 -14.98 6.86 57.20
C ALA A 17 -14.78 5.35 57.48
N TRP A 18 -15.46 4.78 58.47
CA TRP A 18 -15.47 3.34 58.76
C TRP A 18 -16.53 2.53 58.01
N SER A 19 -17.39 3.19 57.23
CA SER A 19 -18.34 2.54 56.31
C SER A 19 -17.95 2.72 54.84
N GLY A 20 -16.66 3.03 54.58
CA GLY A 20 -16.06 2.79 53.27
C GLY A 20 -16.17 1.30 52.95
N CYS A 21 -16.71 0.99 51.77
CA CYS A 21 -16.77 -0.38 51.25
C CYS A 21 -15.45 -1.10 51.52
N GLU A 22 -15.52 -2.22 52.25
CA GLU A 22 -14.53 -3.27 52.11
C GLU A 22 -14.54 -3.66 50.63
N GLN A 23 -13.53 -3.23 49.87
CA GLN A 23 -13.25 -3.85 48.61
C GLN A 23 -12.73 -5.22 49.00
N ASP A 24 -13.62 -6.21 48.94
CA ASP A 24 -13.35 -7.59 49.33
C ASP A 24 -12.09 -8.07 48.60
N ASP A 25 -10.96 -8.08 49.30
CA ASP A 25 -9.63 -8.42 48.78
C ASP A 25 -9.53 -9.92 48.39
N LYS A 26 -10.66 -10.63 48.32
CA LYS A 26 -10.77 -12.04 47.96
C LYS A 26 -11.30 -12.34 46.56
N ASN A 27 -11.93 -11.41 45.85
CA ASN A 27 -12.18 -11.56 44.41
C ASN A 27 -12.91 -10.32 43.87
N PRO A 28 -12.34 -9.53 42.94
CA PRO A 28 -13.08 -8.44 42.28
C PRO A 28 -14.24 -8.91 41.39
N TYR A 29 -14.51 -10.22 41.34
CA TYR A 29 -15.41 -10.89 40.37
C TYR A 29 -16.15 -12.08 41.00
N ASP A 30 -16.70 -11.91 42.21
CA ASP A 30 -17.54 -12.97 42.78
C ASP A 30 -18.77 -13.20 41.89
N GLY A 31 -18.89 -14.41 41.32
CA GLY A 31 -19.91 -14.79 40.34
C GLY A 31 -19.53 -14.69 38.85
N GLY A 32 -18.33 -14.20 38.51
CA GLY A 32 -17.84 -14.17 37.12
C GLY A 32 -17.34 -15.53 36.64
N ILE A 33 -18.01 -16.13 35.65
CA ILE A 33 -17.51 -17.37 35.02
C ILE A 33 -16.33 -17.01 34.12
N VAL A 34 -15.15 -17.53 34.45
CA VAL A 34 -13.96 -17.38 33.61
C VAL A 34 -14.22 -17.97 32.23
N SER A 35 -13.88 -17.21 31.18
CA SER A 35 -14.01 -17.69 29.80
C SER A 35 -13.26 -19.02 29.63
N PRO A 36 -13.89 -20.06 29.06
CA PRO A 36 -13.19 -21.31 28.78
C PRO A 36 -12.17 -21.17 27.64
N TYR A 37 -12.14 -20.02 26.95
CA TYR A 37 -11.25 -19.71 25.84
C TYR A 37 -10.16 -18.72 26.23
N VAL A 38 -8.91 -19.07 25.92
CA VAL A 38 -7.76 -18.15 25.95
C VAL A 38 -7.51 -17.56 24.55
N PHE A 39 -7.24 -16.26 24.48
CA PHE A 39 -6.82 -15.63 23.23
C PHE A 39 -5.40 -16.08 22.85
N THR A 40 -5.13 -16.19 21.55
CA THR A 40 -3.81 -16.61 21.07
C THR A 40 -2.71 -15.65 21.53
N PHE A 41 -3.04 -14.36 21.65
CA PHE A 41 -2.14 -13.36 22.22
C PHE A 41 -1.64 -13.70 23.62
N ASP A 42 -2.48 -14.28 24.48
CA ASP A 42 -2.12 -14.64 25.84
C ASP A 42 -1.55 -16.06 25.93
N LEU A 43 -2.12 -17.01 25.17
CA LEU A 43 -1.59 -18.38 25.06
C LEU A 43 -0.09 -18.37 24.72
N ARG A 44 0.30 -17.53 23.76
CA ARG A 44 1.71 -17.46 23.31
C ARG A 44 2.66 -16.93 24.38
N LYS A 45 2.17 -16.16 25.35
CA LYS A 45 2.98 -15.66 26.48
C LYS A 45 3.30 -16.77 27.48
N VAL A 46 2.54 -17.86 27.50
CA VAL A 46 2.79 -19.03 28.35
C VAL A 46 4.12 -19.69 27.96
N TYR A 47 4.48 -19.66 26.68
CA TYR A 47 5.75 -20.20 26.20
C TYR A 47 6.93 -19.29 26.58
N LYS A 48 7.85 -19.83 27.39
CA LYS A 48 9.07 -19.15 27.84
C LYS A 48 10.35 -19.82 27.32
N GLN A 49 10.38 -20.11 26.02
CA GLN A 49 11.50 -20.79 25.34
C GLN A 49 11.76 -22.24 25.80
N ALA A 50 10.76 -22.87 26.42
CA ALA A 50 10.79 -24.27 26.80
C ALA A 50 9.39 -24.85 26.61
N ASP A 51 9.34 -26.16 26.35
CA ASP A 51 8.09 -26.90 26.24
C ASP A 51 7.28 -26.73 27.53
N VAL A 52 5.98 -26.47 27.37
CA VAL A 52 5.09 -26.24 28.49
C VAL A 52 3.77 -26.96 28.27
N VAL A 53 3.37 -27.75 29.26
CA VAL A 53 2.03 -28.35 29.30
C VAL A 53 1.02 -27.26 29.63
N LEU A 54 -0.01 -27.13 28.81
CA LEU A 54 -1.08 -26.16 28.99
C LEU A 54 -2.03 -26.63 30.09
N THR A 55 -2.23 -25.81 31.10
CA THR A 55 -3.11 -26.08 32.24
C THR A 55 -4.04 -24.91 32.46
N THR A 56 -5.15 -25.13 33.16
CA THR A 56 -6.04 -24.03 33.57
C THR A 56 -5.29 -22.96 34.37
N THR A 57 -4.29 -23.32 35.18
CA THR A 57 -3.48 -22.33 35.92
C THR A 57 -2.72 -21.39 35.00
N ASN A 58 -1.98 -21.91 34.00
CA ASN A 58 -1.16 -21.07 33.13
C ASN A 58 -1.94 -20.43 31.97
N MET A 59 -3.18 -20.87 31.73
CA MET A 59 -4.13 -20.27 30.79
C MET A 59 -5.21 -19.42 31.47
N SER A 60 -5.01 -19.03 32.74
CA SER A 60 -5.94 -18.16 33.49
C SER A 60 -7.39 -18.68 33.52
N GLY A 61 -7.57 -19.98 33.77
CA GLY A 61 -8.83 -20.70 33.88
C GLY A 61 -9.40 -21.24 32.57
N ALA A 62 -8.82 -20.88 31.41
CA ALA A 62 -9.26 -21.41 30.13
C ALA A 62 -8.79 -22.87 29.93
N THR A 63 -9.53 -23.61 29.10
CA THR A 63 -9.19 -24.99 28.69
C THR A 63 -9.02 -25.13 27.18
N SER A 64 -9.49 -24.13 26.43
CA SER A 64 -9.63 -24.17 24.98
C SER A 64 -9.15 -22.88 24.34
N ILE A 65 -9.00 -22.90 23.02
CA ILE A 65 -8.90 -21.71 22.19
C ILE A 65 -10.06 -21.66 21.21
N GLN A 66 -10.41 -20.46 20.76
CA GLN A 66 -11.32 -20.23 19.65
C GLN A 66 -10.63 -19.35 18.61
N GLY A 67 -10.60 -19.79 17.36
CA GLY A 67 -9.94 -19.04 16.30
C GLY A 67 -10.50 -19.34 14.92
N ILE A 68 -10.28 -18.43 13.99
CA ILE A 68 -10.62 -18.62 12.58
C ILE A 68 -9.43 -19.31 11.90
N VAL A 69 -9.71 -20.41 11.20
CA VAL A 69 -8.74 -21.15 10.40
C VAL A 69 -8.27 -20.27 9.24
N VAL A 70 -6.95 -20.17 9.11
CA VAL A 70 -6.28 -19.41 8.05
C VAL A 70 -5.46 -20.30 7.13
N SER A 71 -5.18 -21.56 7.49
CA SER A 71 -4.54 -22.56 6.62
C SER A 71 -5.54 -23.27 5.70
N ASP A 72 -5.09 -23.71 4.53
CA ASP A 72 -5.86 -24.58 3.62
C ASP A 72 -4.93 -25.58 2.92
N HIS A 73 -5.20 -26.87 3.07
CA HIS A 73 -4.38 -27.96 2.56
C HIS A 73 -4.75 -28.41 1.13
N ALA A 74 -5.84 -27.88 0.55
CA ALA A 74 -6.38 -28.35 -0.73
C ALA A 74 -5.37 -28.26 -1.88
N ALA A 75 -4.61 -27.17 -1.98
CA ALA A 75 -3.60 -26.99 -3.03
C ALA A 75 -2.21 -27.54 -2.65
N LYS A 76 -2.07 -28.21 -1.50
CA LYS A 76 -0.84 -28.89 -1.04
C LYS A 76 0.39 -27.99 -0.85
N ASN A 77 0.20 -26.69 -0.58
CA ASN A 77 1.30 -25.79 -0.24
C ASN A 77 1.47 -25.56 1.29
N MET A 78 0.58 -26.11 2.10
CA MET A 78 0.61 -25.96 3.57
C MET A 78 1.45 -27.05 4.25
N LEU A 79 1.87 -26.78 5.48
CA LEU A 79 2.67 -27.72 6.27
C LEU A 79 1.80 -28.87 6.77
N ASN A 80 2.10 -30.09 6.32
CA ASN A 80 1.38 -31.31 6.70
C ASN A 80 1.14 -31.41 8.21
N GLY A 81 -0.11 -31.72 8.59
CA GLY A 81 -0.50 -31.93 9.97
C GLY A 81 -0.82 -30.66 10.78
N LEU A 82 -0.49 -29.47 10.25
CA LEU A 82 -0.71 -28.22 10.95
C LEU A 82 -1.98 -27.50 10.47
N MET A 83 -2.90 -27.25 11.39
CA MET A 83 -4.00 -26.31 11.23
C MET A 83 -3.60 -24.98 11.88
N MET A 84 -3.55 -23.90 11.11
CA MET A 84 -3.23 -22.56 11.64
C MET A 84 -4.51 -21.78 11.86
N VAL A 85 -4.65 -21.22 13.06
CA VAL A 85 -5.79 -20.39 13.45
C VAL A 85 -5.31 -19.03 13.95
N GLN A 86 -6.13 -18.00 13.75
CA GLN A 86 -5.88 -16.68 14.32
C GLN A 86 -7.11 -16.13 15.04
N ASN A 87 -6.85 -15.30 16.05
CA ASN A 87 -7.88 -14.50 16.70
C ASN A 87 -7.28 -13.17 17.17
N SER A 88 -8.17 -12.23 17.43
CA SER A 88 -7.87 -10.93 18.03
C SER A 88 -8.83 -10.69 19.18
N ARG A 89 -8.37 -9.97 20.21
CA ARG A 89 -9.26 -9.46 21.25
C ARG A 89 -9.83 -8.12 20.77
N ASN A 90 -11.10 -7.86 21.08
CA ASN A 90 -11.67 -6.52 20.96
C ASN A 90 -11.15 -5.67 22.13
N ALA A 91 -9.93 -5.15 22.02
CA ALA A 91 -9.39 -4.17 22.96
C ALA A 91 -9.33 -2.80 22.29
N SER A 92 -9.85 -1.80 22.98
CA SER A 92 -10.06 -0.42 22.50
C SER A 92 -8.79 0.37 22.17
N SER A 93 -7.58 -0.20 22.30
CA SER A 93 -6.34 0.56 22.07
C SER A 93 -5.08 -0.25 21.70
N GLY A 94 -5.16 -1.49 21.22
CA GLY A 94 -3.94 -2.21 20.83
C GLY A 94 -4.11 -3.40 19.87
N ASP A 95 -3.09 -3.60 19.02
CA ASP A 95 -2.97 -4.80 18.17
C ASP A 95 -2.84 -6.05 19.05
N SER A 96 -3.75 -7.00 18.81
CA SER A 96 -3.80 -8.28 19.49
C SER A 96 -3.93 -9.47 18.54
N LEU A 97 -3.94 -9.23 17.23
CA LEU A 97 -4.12 -10.31 16.26
C LEU A 97 -2.92 -11.23 16.35
N ARG A 98 -3.12 -12.48 16.77
CA ARG A 98 -2.07 -13.48 16.82
C ARG A 98 -2.58 -14.81 16.28
N GLY A 99 -1.66 -15.52 15.63
CA GLY A 99 -1.87 -16.86 15.12
C GLY A 99 -1.15 -17.90 15.96
N ILE A 100 -1.62 -19.14 15.87
CA ILE A 100 -0.98 -20.32 16.46
C ILE A 100 -1.18 -21.52 15.52
N ALA A 101 -0.14 -22.35 15.38
CA ALA A 101 -0.25 -23.63 14.69
C ALA A 101 -0.72 -24.73 15.64
N LEU A 102 -1.63 -25.58 15.18
CA LEU A 102 -2.18 -26.69 15.92
C LEU A 102 -1.83 -27.98 15.17
N ASN A 103 -1.06 -28.85 15.81
CA ASN A 103 -0.73 -30.14 15.22
C ASN A 103 -1.87 -31.12 15.48
N VAL A 104 -2.68 -31.31 14.45
CA VAL A 104 -3.90 -32.14 14.46
C VAL A 104 -3.77 -33.35 13.53
N GLY A 105 -2.55 -33.59 13.00
CA GLY A 105 -2.26 -34.66 12.06
C GLY A 105 -3.12 -34.57 10.79
N ALA A 106 -3.51 -35.73 10.26
CA ALA A 106 -4.29 -35.82 9.01
C ALA A 106 -5.61 -35.04 9.06
N ALA A 107 -6.16 -34.75 10.26
CA ALA A 107 -7.39 -33.99 10.41
C ALA A 107 -7.26 -32.54 9.91
N ALA A 108 -6.05 -32.00 9.77
CA ALA A 108 -5.83 -30.62 9.31
C ALA A 108 -6.48 -30.36 7.93
N ALA A 109 -6.54 -31.37 7.07
CA ALA A 109 -7.15 -31.27 5.74
C ALA A 109 -8.69 -31.13 5.76
N ASN A 110 -9.34 -31.35 6.90
CA ASN A 110 -10.80 -31.25 7.04
C ASN A 110 -11.29 -29.83 7.37
N TYR A 111 -10.37 -28.89 7.56
CA TYR A 111 -10.68 -27.51 7.95
C TYR A 111 -10.23 -26.55 6.86
N MET A 112 -11.11 -25.63 6.50
CA MET A 112 -10.91 -24.66 5.42
C MET A 112 -10.74 -23.25 5.98
N VAL A 113 -10.17 -22.36 5.16
CA VAL A 113 -10.08 -20.93 5.49
C VAL A 113 -11.45 -20.36 5.81
N GLY A 114 -11.54 -19.61 6.91
CA GLY A 114 -12.79 -19.02 7.38
C GLY A 114 -13.62 -19.94 8.27
N ASP A 115 -13.20 -21.18 8.52
CA ASP A 115 -13.81 -22.02 9.56
C ASP A 115 -13.52 -21.45 10.95
N LEU A 116 -14.55 -21.24 11.76
CA LEU A 116 -14.40 -20.92 13.18
C LEU A 116 -14.32 -22.23 13.95
N VAL A 117 -13.18 -22.48 14.60
CA VAL A 117 -12.98 -23.70 15.39
C VAL A 117 -12.80 -23.38 16.88
N ARG A 118 -13.26 -24.31 17.71
CA ARG A 118 -12.93 -24.38 19.14
C ARG A 118 -12.11 -25.62 19.37
N VAL A 119 -10.97 -25.46 20.02
CA VAL A 119 -10.00 -26.55 20.20
C VAL A 119 -9.66 -26.64 21.67
N LYS A 120 -9.90 -27.81 22.28
CA LYS A 120 -9.46 -28.10 23.63
C LYS A 120 -7.94 -28.29 23.62
N VAL A 121 -7.24 -27.48 24.43
CA VAL A 121 -5.77 -27.46 24.49
C VAL A 121 -5.22 -27.77 25.88
N GLU A 122 -6.08 -27.81 26.91
CA GLU A 122 -5.69 -28.28 28.24
C GLU A 122 -5.10 -29.70 28.19
N GLY A 123 -3.97 -29.88 28.87
CA GLY A 123 -3.21 -31.13 28.90
C GLY A 123 -2.32 -31.34 27.66
N ARG A 124 -2.40 -30.47 26.65
CA ARG A 124 -1.55 -30.50 25.46
C ARG A 124 -0.26 -29.71 25.69
N THR A 125 0.76 -29.95 24.87
CA THR A 125 2.05 -29.27 24.99
C THR A 125 2.16 -28.12 23.99
N LEU A 126 2.47 -26.93 24.50
CA LEU A 126 2.89 -25.78 23.69
C LEU A 126 4.43 -25.83 23.55
N THR A 127 4.89 -25.98 22.32
CA THR A 127 6.31 -26.18 21.98
C THR A 127 6.69 -25.40 20.74
N ARG A 128 7.99 -25.22 20.50
CA ARG A 128 8.50 -24.75 19.22
C ARG A 128 9.21 -25.90 18.51
N ARG A 129 8.69 -26.30 17.36
CA ARG A 129 9.28 -27.36 16.51
C ARG A 129 9.53 -26.79 15.12
N ASN A 130 10.75 -26.96 14.62
CA ASN A 130 11.21 -26.48 13.31
C ASN A 130 10.95 -24.98 13.09
N GLY A 131 11.20 -24.17 14.13
CA GLY A 131 10.96 -22.73 14.09
C GLY A 131 9.51 -22.30 14.26
N ILE A 132 8.53 -23.21 14.42
CA ILE A 132 7.09 -22.86 14.52
C ILE A 132 6.58 -23.09 15.94
N LEU A 133 5.99 -22.07 16.56
CA LEU A 133 5.26 -22.23 17.82
C LEU A 133 3.94 -22.96 17.56
N GLN A 134 3.75 -24.08 18.23
CA GLN A 134 2.60 -24.94 18.00
C GLN A 134 2.12 -25.65 19.26
N VAL A 135 0.83 -25.95 19.32
CA VAL A 135 0.26 -26.88 20.28
C VAL A 135 0.22 -28.27 19.64
N ILE A 136 0.83 -29.26 20.30
CA ILE A 136 0.97 -30.61 19.74
C ILE A 136 0.00 -31.64 20.33
N ASP A 137 -0.11 -32.76 19.62
CA ASP A 137 -0.85 -33.95 20.01
C ASP A 137 -2.35 -33.68 20.25
N ILE A 138 -2.96 -32.84 19.40
CA ILE A 138 -4.40 -32.53 19.46
C ILE A 138 -5.17 -33.58 18.64
N PRO A 139 -6.01 -34.44 19.26
CA PRO A 139 -6.85 -35.37 18.53
C PRO A 139 -8.02 -34.64 17.85
N ALA A 140 -8.51 -35.19 16.75
CA ALA A 140 -9.65 -34.63 16.03
C ALA A 140 -10.92 -34.48 16.90
N THR A 141 -11.09 -35.33 17.91
CA THR A 141 -12.22 -35.28 18.87
C THR A 141 -12.22 -34.03 19.75
N ASP A 142 -11.07 -33.36 19.91
CA ASP A 142 -10.93 -32.13 20.70
C ASP A 142 -11.24 -30.87 19.90
N ILE A 143 -11.62 -31.02 18.62
CA ILE A 143 -11.85 -29.91 17.69
C ILE A 143 -13.33 -29.88 17.30
N VAL A 144 -13.97 -28.75 17.59
CA VAL A 144 -15.35 -28.47 17.17
C VAL A 144 -15.34 -27.35 16.13
N LYS A 145 -15.80 -27.65 14.92
CA LYS A 145 -16.11 -26.61 13.93
C LYS A 145 -17.46 -25.96 14.29
N VAL A 146 -17.43 -24.66 14.56
CA VAL A 146 -18.59 -23.88 15.01
C VAL A 146 -19.37 -23.30 13.82
N SER A 147 -18.66 -22.73 12.86
CA SER A 147 -19.22 -22.15 11.64
C SER A 147 -18.18 -22.14 10.52
N SER A 148 -18.63 -21.89 9.29
CA SER A 148 -17.79 -21.82 8.08
C SER A 148 -18.03 -20.51 7.34
N GLY A 149 -17.09 -20.10 6.48
CA GLY A 149 -17.23 -18.91 5.64
C GLY A 149 -17.17 -17.57 6.40
N ASN A 150 -16.55 -17.55 7.57
CA ASN A 150 -16.39 -16.32 8.35
C ASN A 150 -15.36 -15.40 7.68
N THR A 151 -15.65 -14.10 7.65
CA THR A 151 -14.76 -13.08 7.08
C THR A 151 -13.47 -12.97 7.89
N ILE A 152 -12.35 -12.91 7.18
CA ILE A 152 -11.03 -12.65 7.76
C ILE A 152 -10.65 -11.22 7.38
N LEU A 153 -10.48 -10.35 8.37
CA LEU A 153 -10.05 -8.97 8.12
C LEU A 153 -8.65 -8.98 7.50
N GLY A 154 -8.48 -8.24 6.40
CA GLY A 154 -7.19 -8.11 5.72
C GLY A 154 -6.15 -7.44 6.61
N ASN A 155 -5.02 -8.12 6.83
CA ASN A 155 -3.89 -7.58 7.58
C ASN A 155 -2.77 -7.19 6.60
N ARG A 156 -2.75 -5.91 6.17
CA ARG A 156 -1.71 -5.39 5.29
C ARG A 156 -0.42 -5.18 6.09
N VAL A 157 0.67 -5.83 5.66
CA VAL A 157 1.96 -5.76 6.34
C VAL A 157 3.07 -5.59 5.31
N THR A 158 4.10 -4.79 5.65
CA THR A 158 5.29 -4.67 4.81
C THR A 158 6.29 -5.80 5.10
N THR A 159 7.11 -6.17 4.12
CA THR A 159 8.18 -7.17 4.32
C THR A 159 9.14 -6.76 5.44
N ALA A 160 9.47 -5.47 5.55
CA ALA A 160 10.29 -4.95 6.65
C ALA A 160 9.68 -5.19 8.03
N ALA A 161 8.37 -5.01 8.19
CA ALA A 161 7.69 -5.24 9.46
C ALA A 161 7.69 -6.75 9.83
N LEU A 162 7.49 -7.63 8.85
CA LEU A 162 7.59 -9.08 9.04
C LEU A 162 8.99 -9.52 9.50
N LEU A 163 10.04 -8.96 8.87
CA LEU A 163 11.43 -9.26 9.19
C LEU A 163 11.85 -8.72 10.56
N ALA A 164 11.34 -7.56 10.95
CA ALA A 164 11.67 -6.92 12.22
C ALA A 164 11.05 -7.65 13.44
N ASP A 165 9.85 -8.21 13.29
CA ASP A 165 9.19 -8.98 14.35
C ASP A 165 8.45 -10.22 13.80
N PRO A 166 9.18 -11.30 13.43
CA PRO A 166 8.58 -12.52 12.91
C PRO A 166 7.60 -13.18 13.88
N ARG A 167 7.84 -13.04 15.19
CA ARG A 167 6.98 -13.59 16.23
C ARG A 167 5.61 -12.95 16.16
N ARG A 168 5.51 -11.63 16.00
CA ARG A 168 4.19 -10.96 15.92
C ARG A 168 3.26 -11.58 14.88
N TYR A 169 3.80 -12.02 13.75
CA TYR A 169 2.99 -12.47 12.62
C TYR A 169 2.95 -13.99 12.42
N GLU A 170 3.76 -14.79 13.12
CA GLU A 170 3.78 -16.25 12.94
C GLU A 170 2.35 -16.86 13.03
N SER A 171 2.03 -17.76 12.10
CA SER A 171 0.73 -18.43 11.94
C SER A 171 -0.46 -17.48 11.68
N THR A 172 -0.23 -16.23 11.27
CA THR A 172 -1.30 -15.31 10.84
C THR A 172 -1.35 -15.20 9.32
N GLN A 173 -2.53 -14.83 8.80
CA GLN A 173 -2.70 -14.38 7.42
C GLN A 173 -2.28 -12.91 7.30
N VAL A 174 -1.46 -12.60 6.30
CA VAL A 174 -1.06 -11.24 5.93
C VAL A 174 -1.22 -11.02 4.43
N THR A 175 -1.35 -9.76 4.03
CA THR A 175 -1.31 -9.34 2.62
C THR A 175 -0.12 -8.43 2.40
N ILE A 176 0.80 -8.86 1.53
CA ILE A 176 1.89 -8.04 1.01
C ILE A 176 1.40 -7.41 -0.31
N ILE A 177 1.42 -6.09 -0.39
CA ILE A 177 0.86 -5.37 -1.54
C ILE A 177 1.95 -4.94 -2.52
N LYS A 178 1.60 -4.80 -3.81
CA LYS A 178 2.48 -4.34 -4.89
C LYS A 178 3.81 -5.10 -4.94
N ALA A 179 3.78 -6.38 -4.56
CA ALA A 179 5.00 -7.18 -4.48
C ALA A 179 5.44 -7.59 -5.89
N THR A 180 6.76 -7.57 -6.10
CA THR A 180 7.46 -8.11 -7.28
C THR A 180 8.57 -9.02 -6.76
N TYR A 181 9.36 -9.60 -7.67
CA TYR A 181 10.43 -10.51 -7.30
C TYR A 181 11.81 -9.84 -7.35
N ASN A 182 12.71 -10.24 -6.45
CA ASN A 182 14.08 -9.76 -6.40
C ASN A 182 15.07 -10.93 -6.16
N PRO A 183 15.79 -11.42 -7.19
CA PRO A 183 15.85 -10.88 -8.55
C PRO A 183 14.54 -11.07 -9.32
N SER A 184 14.36 -10.30 -10.39
CA SER A 184 13.22 -10.46 -11.29
C SER A 184 13.17 -11.87 -11.86
N LEU A 185 11.95 -12.42 -11.99
CA LEU A 185 11.76 -13.75 -12.55
C LEU A 185 12.00 -13.77 -14.06
N LEU A 186 12.57 -14.89 -14.53
CA LEU A 186 12.69 -15.21 -15.94
C LEU A 186 11.33 -15.65 -16.51
N ALA A 187 11.18 -15.60 -17.83
CA ALA A 187 9.94 -16.00 -18.49
C ALA A 187 9.54 -17.48 -18.25
N THR A 188 10.52 -18.33 -17.92
CA THR A 188 10.38 -19.76 -17.63
C THR A 188 10.24 -20.08 -16.15
N ASP A 189 10.37 -19.09 -15.26
CA ASP A 189 10.20 -19.31 -13.83
C ASP A 189 8.75 -19.67 -13.49
N VAL A 190 8.60 -20.61 -12.55
CA VAL A 190 7.33 -21.08 -12.00
C VAL A 190 7.28 -20.82 -10.49
N PHE A 191 6.12 -21.00 -9.86
CA PHE A 191 5.97 -20.82 -8.41
C PHE A 191 6.83 -21.76 -7.57
N SER A 192 7.11 -22.98 -8.06
CA SER A 192 7.83 -24.02 -7.33
C SER A 192 9.15 -23.54 -6.71
N GLY A 193 9.35 -23.89 -5.45
CA GLY A 193 10.53 -23.55 -4.65
C GLY A 193 10.43 -22.20 -3.95
N ASP A 194 11.58 -21.69 -3.55
CA ASP A 194 11.72 -20.40 -2.88
C ASP A 194 11.94 -19.29 -3.89
N LYS A 195 11.12 -18.23 -3.80
CA LYS A 195 11.29 -16.99 -4.56
C LYS A 195 11.30 -15.82 -3.59
N LEU A 196 12.09 -14.80 -3.86
CA LEU A 196 12.16 -13.61 -2.99
C LEU A 196 11.14 -12.58 -3.46
N LEU A 197 10.09 -12.36 -2.66
CA LEU A 197 9.14 -11.27 -2.84
C LEU A 197 9.69 -9.98 -2.23
N ASN A 198 9.46 -8.88 -2.92
CA ASN A 198 9.86 -7.55 -2.52
C ASN A 198 8.69 -6.58 -2.72
N ASP A 199 8.33 -5.81 -1.69
CA ASP A 199 7.26 -4.80 -1.70
C ASP A 199 7.80 -3.36 -1.70
N GLY A 200 9.11 -3.19 -1.91
CA GLY A 200 9.84 -1.93 -1.81
C GLY A 200 10.52 -1.71 -0.46
N PHE A 201 10.15 -2.45 0.60
CA PHE A 201 10.67 -2.26 1.95
C PHE A 201 11.66 -3.34 2.41
N GLY A 202 11.75 -4.46 1.69
CA GLY A 202 12.59 -5.60 2.06
C GLY A 202 12.32 -6.81 1.16
N ASN A 203 13.08 -7.89 1.39
CA ASN A 203 12.89 -9.18 0.70
C ASN A 203 12.37 -10.22 1.69
N ILE A 204 11.34 -10.96 1.32
CA ILE A 204 10.85 -12.11 2.08
C ILE A 204 10.69 -13.33 1.17
N THR A 205 10.99 -14.51 1.69
CA THR A 205 10.79 -15.76 0.94
C THR A 205 9.29 -16.03 0.76
N LEU A 206 8.85 -16.17 -0.48
CA LEU A 206 7.63 -16.87 -0.87
C LEU A 206 8.00 -18.32 -1.15
N HIS A 207 7.49 -19.23 -0.33
CA HIS A 207 7.74 -20.65 -0.47
C HIS A 207 6.56 -21.35 -1.15
N THR A 208 6.86 -22.13 -2.19
CA THR A 208 5.91 -23.07 -2.80
C THR A 208 6.48 -24.48 -2.83
N GLU A 209 5.79 -25.43 -2.22
CA GLU A 209 6.10 -26.85 -2.27
C GLU A 209 6.07 -27.36 -3.73
N ALA A 210 7.02 -28.20 -4.12
CA ALA A 210 7.07 -28.77 -5.47
C ALA A 210 5.81 -29.59 -5.82
N GLY A 211 5.15 -30.16 -4.81
CA GLY A 211 3.88 -30.89 -4.95
C GLY A 211 2.62 -30.03 -4.90
N ALA A 212 2.75 -28.70 -4.78
CA ALA A 212 1.59 -27.81 -4.77
C ALA A 212 0.88 -27.83 -6.13
N ALA A 213 -0.45 -27.76 -6.13
CA ALA A 213 -1.26 -27.84 -7.34
C ALA A 213 -0.96 -26.74 -8.37
N PHE A 214 -0.36 -25.63 -7.92
CA PHE A 214 0.03 -24.49 -8.75
C PHE A 214 1.55 -24.32 -8.88
N ALA A 215 2.36 -25.29 -8.42
CA ALA A 215 3.82 -25.19 -8.42
C ALA A 215 4.40 -24.91 -9.83
N GLY A 216 3.79 -25.49 -10.86
CA GLY A 216 4.17 -25.27 -12.27
C GLY A 216 3.56 -24.03 -12.92
N ALA A 217 2.73 -23.25 -12.22
CA ALA A 217 2.14 -22.05 -12.78
C ALA A 217 3.15 -20.90 -12.80
N LYS A 218 3.03 -20.03 -13.82
CA LYS A 218 3.85 -18.82 -13.95
C LYS A 218 3.39 -17.75 -12.94
N PRO A 219 4.28 -17.21 -12.10
CA PRO A 219 3.94 -16.09 -11.24
C PRO A 219 3.73 -14.79 -12.03
N PRO A 220 2.86 -13.88 -11.57
CA PRO A 220 2.68 -12.58 -12.19
C PRO A 220 3.93 -11.71 -11.97
N PHE A 221 4.12 -10.70 -12.82
CA PHE A 221 5.19 -9.73 -12.63
C PHE A 221 5.01 -8.95 -11.33
N SER A 222 3.78 -8.46 -11.08
CA SER A 222 3.40 -7.81 -9.83
C SER A 222 2.02 -8.26 -9.36
N ALA A 223 1.88 -8.44 -8.05
CA ALA A 223 0.61 -8.82 -7.42
C ALA A 223 0.57 -8.43 -5.94
N ASN A 224 -0.64 -8.47 -5.38
CA ASN A 224 -0.82 -8.58 -3.94
C ASN A 224 -0.87 -10.05 -3.56
N TYR A 225 -0.08 -10.44 -2.56
CA TYR A 225 0.03 -11.81 -2.07
C TYR A 225 -0.56 -11.88 -0.67
N THR A 226 -1.66 -12.61 -0.54
CA THR A 226 -2.25 -12.97 0.74
C THR A 226 -1.81 -14.38 1.11
N GLY A 227 -1.17 -14.54 2.26
CA GLY A 227 -0.65 -15.84 2.66
C GLY A 227 -0.39 -15.95 4.15
N LEU A 228 0.02 -17.13 4.58
CA LEU A 228 0.39 -17.40 5.96
C LEU A 228 1.86 -17.08 6.19
N VAL A 229 2.14 -16.44 7.33
CA VAL A 229 3.51 -16.27 7.81
C VAL A 229 3.93 -17.55 8.54
N VAL A 230 4.87 -18.26 7.94
CA VAL A 230 5.51 -19.43 8.53
C VAL A 230 6.91 -19.03 8.96
N THR A 231 7.33 -19.41 10.15
CA THR A 231 8.70 -19.18 10.61
C THR A 231 9.50 -20.47 10.49
N THR A 232 10.73 -20.36 10.00
CA THR A 232 11.72 -21.44 9.99
C THR A 232 12.86 -21.12 10.96
N GLU A 233 13.64 -22.14 11.29
CA GLU A 233 14.82 -21.99 12.14
C GLU A 233 16.03 -21.57 11.30
N GLY A 234 16.53 -20.37 11.57
CA GLY A 234 17.76 -19.84 10.98
C GLY A 234 18.98 -20.06 11.88
N ALA A 235 20.09 -19.42 11.51
CA ALA A 235 21.31 -19.45 12.30
C ALA A 235 21.07 -18.97 13.74
N ASN A 236 21.71 -19.62 14.71
CA ASN A 236 21.63 -19.29 16.14
C ASN A 236 20.18 -19.27 16.69
N GLY A 237 19.27 -20.07 16.13
CA GLY A 237 17.87 -20.15 16.57
C GLY A 237 17.02 -18.91 16.22
N ALA A 238 17.52 -18.04 15.34
CA ALA A 238 16.74 -16.91 14.83
C ALA A 238 15.53 -17.40 14.04
N LEU A 239 14.38 -16.73 14.20
CA LEU A 239 13.20 -17.04 13.41
C LEU A 239 13.28 -16.32 12.07
N VAL A 240 13.23 -17.08 10.98
CA VAL A 240 13.21 -16.53 9.63
C VAL A 240 11.78 -16.64 9.10
N PRO A 241 11.07 -15.52 8.87
CA PRO A 241 9.73 -15.58 8.33
C PRO A 241 9.77 -15.85 6.82
N GLN A 242 8.82 -16.66 6.36
CA GLN A 242 8.48 -16.86 4.97
C GLN A 242 6.96 -16.75 4.80
N ILE A 243 6.52 -16.41 3.60
CA ILE A 243 5.13 -16.42 3.20
C ILE A 243 4.83 -17.72 2.46
N ARG A 244 3.70 -18.33 2.78
CA ARG A 244 3.10 -19.40 1.97
C ARG A 244 1.69 -19.01 1.56
N ILE A 245 1.47 -18.86 0.26
CA ILE A 245 0.11 -18.74 -0.29
C ILE A 245 -0.56 -20.11 -0.30
N ARG A 246 -1.87 -20.15 -0.09
CA ARG A 246 -2.66 -21.38 -0.08
C ARG A 246 -2.97 -21.86 -1.47
N ASN A 247 -3.30 -20.95 -2.39
CA ASN A 247 -3.47 -21.23 -3.81
C ASN A 247 -3.08 -19.98 -4.63
N ASN A 248 -3.06 -20.05 -5.95
CA ASN A 248 -2.71 -18.91 -6.82
C ASN A 248 -3.93 -18.16 -7.41
N THR A 249 -5.15 -18.48 -6.99
CA THR A 249 -6.40 -17.91 -7.53
C THR A 249 -7.16 -17.01 -6.54
N THR A 250 -7.12 -17.30 -5.24
CA THR A 250 -7.79 -16.54 -4.16
C THR A 250 -6.81 -15.71 -3.35
N ASP A 251 -5.56 -16.17 -3.26
CA ASP A 251 -4.50 -15.56 -2.44
C ASP A 251 -3.57 -14.65 -3.25
N LEU A 252 -3.83 -14.55 -4.54
CA LEU A 252 -3.06 -13.76 -5.48
C LEU A 252 -4.00 -12.82 -6.21
N LYS A 253 -3.75 -11.52 -6.07
CA LYS A 253 -4.39 -10.50 -6.92
C LYS A 253 -3.36 -9.91 -7.85
N THR A 254 -3.33 -10.39 -9.09
CA THR A 254 -2.45 -9.88 -10.15
C THR A 254 -2.71 -8.39 -10.40
N LEU A 255 -1.65 -7.59 -10.32
CA LEU A 255 -1.66 -6.16 -10.66
C LEU A 255 -1.11 -5.94 -12.07
N SER A 256 -0.04 -6.66 -12.43
CA SER A 256 0.48 -6.71 -13.78
C SER A 256 1.03 -8.10 -14.08
N SER A 257 0.67 -8.62 -15.26
CA SER A 257 1.34 -9.79 -15.85
C SER A 257 2.50 -9.39 -16.76
N ASN A 258 2.61 -8.09 -17.09
CA ASN A 258 3.61 -7.54 -17.99
C ASN A 258 4.74 -6.90 -17.21
N THR A 259 5.97 -7.10 -17.70
CA THR A 259 7.18 -6.47 -17.20
C THR A 259 7.34 -5.04 -17.72
N GLU A 260 6.34 -4.46 -18.40
CA GLU A 260 6.46 -3.14 -19.01
C GLU A 260 6.42 -2.07 -17.92
N GLN A 261 7.60 -1.55 -17.61
CA GLN A 261 7.81 -0.47 -16.66
C GLN A 261 7.57 0.89 -17.33
N PRO A 262 7.06 1.91 -16.61
CA PRO A 262 6.92 3.26 -17.15
C PRO A 262 8.26 3.74 -17.71
N ALA A 263 8.30 4.07 -19.00
CA ALA A 263 9.50 4.61 -19.64
C ALA A 263 9.84 6.02 -19.14
N ILE A 264 8.81 6.75 -18.70
CA ILE A 264 8.83 8.15 -18.30
C ILE A 264 8.10 8.28 -16.96
N ILE A 265 8.71 8.99 -16.01
CA ILE A 265 8.08 9.35 -14.74
C ILE A 265 8.09 10.86 -14.53
N ILE A 266 7.06 11.39 -13.87
CA ILE A 266 6.87 12.80 -13.54
C ILE A 266 7.63 13.09 -12.24
N THR A 267 8.57 14.03 -12.30
CA THR A 267 9.47 14.35 -11.18
C THR A 267 9.35 15.77 -10.66
N GLY A 268 8.63 16.63 -11.38
CA GLY A 268 8.26 17.94 -10.90
C GLY A 268 7.58 18.77 -11.97
N PHE A 269 7.12 19.96 -11.60
CA PHE A 269 6.49 20.88 -12.53
C PHE A 269 6.57 22.31 -12.02
N MET A 270 6.65 23.25 -12.95
CA MET A 270 6.50 24.67 -12.71
C MET A 270 5.12 25.08 -13.22
N SER A 271 4.24 25.39 -12.28
CA SER A 271 2.93 25.98 -12.49
C SER A 271 2.87 27.30 -11.75
N ASP A 272 2.02 28.22 -12.18
CA ASP A 272 1.86 29.51 -11.48
C ASP A 272 3.22 30.21 -11.27
N VAL A 273 3.89 30.43 -12.40
CA VAL A 273 5.22 31.08 -12.41
C VAL A 273 5.11 32.49 -11.86
N LYS A 274 6.25 33.10 -11.51
CA LYS A 274 6.26 34.52 -11.19
C LYS A 274 5.90 35.37 -12.43
N GLY A 275 4.74 36.00 -12.38
CA GLY A 275 4.11 36.79 -13.44
C GLY A 275 3.01 36.00 -14.17
N GLY A 276 2.81 36.32 -15.45
CA GLY A 276 1.83 35.61 -16.27
C GLY A 276 2.34 34.23 -16.70
N ASP A 277 1.46 33.23 -16.65
CA ASP A 277 1.82 31.85 -16.97
C ASP A 277 1.97 31.55 -18.45
N GLY A 278 1.32 32.35 -19.30
CA GLY A 278 1.23 32.08 -20.73
C GLY A 278 2.62 31.84 -21.33
N ASN A 279 2.85 30.59 -21.76
CA ASN A 279 4.08 30.13 -22.39
C ASN A 279 5.32 29.97 -21.47
N TYR A 280 5.15 29.87 -20.15
CA TYR A 280 6.25 29.72 -19.18
C TYR A 280 6.17 28.50 -18.26
N GLU A 281 5.03 27.80 -18.20
CA GLU A 281 4.90 26.57 -17.42
C GLU A 281 5.61 25.40 -18.10
N TYR A 282 6.12 24.48 -17.30
CA TYR A 282 6.78 23.28 -17.78
C TYR A 282 6.71 22.15 -16.79
N ILE A 283 6.88 20.93 -17.30
CA ILE A 283 6.87 19.71 -16.52
C ILE A 283 8.23 19.06 -16.68
N GLN A 284 8.80 18.61 -15.56
CA GLN A 284 10.04 17.87 -15.48
C GLN A 284 9.73 16.38 -15.38
N PHE A 285 10.45 15.61 -16.19
CA PHE A 285 10.38 14.16 -16.24
C PHE A 285 11.77 13.57 -16.05
N ARG A 286 11.78 12.28 -15.74
CA ARG A 286 12.99 11.46 -15.76
C ARG A 286 12.72 10.17 -16.51
N ALA A 287 13.67 9.77 -17.36
CA ALA A 287 13.55 8.53 -18.12
C ALA A 287 14.03 7.33 -17.29
N THR A 288 13.29 6.22 -17.32
CA THR A 288 13.68 4.98 -16.62
C THR A 288 14.54 4.05 -17.49
N ARG A 289 14.58 4.34 -18.79
CA ARG A 289 15.41 3.67 -19.80
C ARG A 289 15.71 4.65 -20.94
N ALA A 290 16.55 4.23 -21.88
CA ALA A 290 16.72 5.00 -23.11
C ALA A 290 15.42 5.01 -23.94
N ILE A 291 15.13 6.16 -24.56
CA ILE A 291 13.97 6.37 -25.43
C ILE A 291 14.44 7.17 -26.65
N ASN A 292 14.03 6.74 -27.84
CA ASN A 292 14.04 7.55 -29.05
C ASN A 292 12.59 7.84 -29.41
N PHE A 293 12.17 9.10 -29.28
CA PHE A 293 10.76 9.49 -29.41
C PHE A 293 10.24 9.43 -30.86
N ALA A 294 11.12 9.37 -31.85
CA ALA A 294 10.71 9.12 -33.23
C ALA A 294 10.35 7.64 -33.47
N ALA A 295 11.06 6.73 -32.79
CA ALA A 295 10.78 5.29 -32.86
C ALA A 295 9.67 4.85 -31.90
N GLU A 296 9.60 5.47 -30.73
CA GLU A 296 8.62 5.21 -29.69
C GLU A 296 8.01 6.53 -29.21
N PRO A 297 6.94 7.01 -29.89
CA PRO A 297 6.32 8.27 -29.53
C PRO A 297 5.54 8.16 -28.22
N PHE A 298 5.45 9.29 -27.51
CA PHE A 298 4.65 9.46 -26.30
C PHE A 298 3.78 10.73 -26.42
N SER A 299 2.92 10.97 -25.45
CA SER A 299 2.24 12.25 -25.30
C SER A 299 2.11 12.63 -23.83
N VAL A 300 2.09 13.93 -23.56
CA VAL A 300 1.79 14.51 -22.26
C VAL A 300 0.44 15.21 -22.36
N VAL A 301 -0.45 14.92 -21.42
CA VAL A 301 -1.74 15.61 -21.29
C VAL A 301 -1.79 16.30 -19.94
N THR A 302 -2.08 17.60 -19.94
CA THR A 302 -2.42 18.34 -18.72
C THR A 302 -3.92 18.55 -18.63
N THR A 303 -4.44 18.78 -17.43
CA THR A 303 -5.82 19.20 -17.24
C THR A 303 -5.92 20.42 -16.36
N ASN A 304 -6.86 21.31 -16.67
CA ASN A 304 -7.28 22.40 -15.82
C ASN A 304 -8.78 22.26 -15.55
N ASN A 305 -9.16 21.97 -14.29
CA ASN A 305 -10.56 21.73 -13.91
C ASN A 305 -11.20 22.91 -13.18
N ALA A 306 -10.62 24.12 -13.23
CA ALA A 306 -11.17 25.30 -12.57
C ALA A 306 -12.61 25.61 -13.02
N GLY A 307 -13.55 25.55 -12.08
CA GLY A 307 -14.98 25.81 -12.34
C GLY A 307 -15.66 24.78 -13.26
N THR A 308 -15.05 23.62 -13.50
CA THR A 308 -15.57 22.64 -14.46
C THR A 308 -16.53 21.62 -13.85
N ASN A 309 -17.67 21.43 -14.50
CA ASN A 309 -18.66 20.37 -14.27
C ASN A 309 -19.34 20.06 -15.62
N PRO A 310 -19.79 18.82 -15.89
CA PRO A 310 -19.70 17.60 -15.07
C PRO A 310 -18.34 16.88 -15.19
N ALA A 311 -18.24 15.66 -14.64
CA ALA A 311 -17.10 14.75 -14.83
C ALA A 311 -16.72 14.57 -16.34
N PRO A 312 -15.42 14.43 -16.67
CA PRO A 312 -14.98 14.40 -18.06
C PRO A 312 -15.41 13.10 -18.77
N ALA A 313 -16.41 13.20 -19.65
CA ALA A 313 -17.00 12.05 -20.34
C ALA A 313 -16.03 11.27 -21.23
N THR A 314 -15.05 11.96 -21.84
CA THR A 314 -13.98 11.35 -22.64
C THR A 314 -12.63 11.29 -21.90
N GLY A 315 -12.65 11.50 -20.58
CA GLY A 315 -11.47 11.47 -19.72
C GLY A 315 -10.42 12.49 -20.13
N TRP A 316 -9.18 12.04 -20.31
CA TRP A 316 -8.05 12.89 -20.70
C TRP A 316 -8.20 13.53 -22.10
N ALA A 317 -9.04 12.97 -22.96
CA ALA A 317 -9.29 13.47 -24.32
C ALA A 317 -10.46 14.48 -24.41
N ILE A 318 -10.83 15.11 -23.29
CA ILE A 318 -11.98 16.04 -23.23
C ILE A 318 -11.75 17.34 -24.01
N GLY A 319 -10.49 17.73 -24.19
CA GLY A 319 -10.09 18.90 -24.97
C GLY A 319 -10.59 20.23 -24.40
N GLY A 320 -10.72 21.22 -25.29
CA GLY A 320 -11.11 22.58 -24.93
C GLY A 320 -10.19 23.20 -23.89
N VAL A 321 -10.76 23.96 -22.96
CA VAL A 321 -10.03 24.55 -21.81
C VAL A 321 -9.72 23.54 -20.70
N ARG A 322 -10.22 22.29 -20.81
CA ARG A 322 -10.13 21.30 -19.74
C ARG A 322 -8.90 20.43 -19.80
N SER A 323 -8.46 20.06 -21.01
CA SER A 323 -7.26 19.25 -21.19
C SER A 323 -6.47 19.67 -22.42
N TYR A 324 -5.15 19.66 -22.30
CA TYR A 324 -4.25 20.10 -23.36
C TYR A 324 -3.19 19.02 -23.62
N LYS A 325 -2.99 18.66 -24.89
CA LYS A 325 -2.09 17.57 -25.28
C LYS A 325 -0.85 18.06 -26.03
N LEU A 326 0.29 17.46 -25.70
CA LEU A 326 1.59 17.67 -26.34
C LEU A 326 2.19 16.32 -26.77
N ASP A 327 2.39 16.12 -28.06
CA ASP A 327 2.98 14.90 -28.64
C ASP A 327 4.51 14.92 -28.58
N LEU A 328 5.13 13.83 -28.11
CA LEU A 328 6.58 13.64 -28.02
C LEU A 328 7.02 12.67 -29.13
N THR A 329 7.48 13.22 -30.26
CA THR A 329 7.73 12.45 -31.50
C THR A 329 9.15 12.59 -32.05
N SER A 330 10.04 13.28 -31.34
CA SER A 330 11.43 13.46 -31.77
C SER A 330 12.36 13.68 -30.58
N GLY A 331 13.66 13.52 -30.82
CA GLY A 331 14.69 13.57 -29.78
C GLY A 331 14.87 12.23 -29.07
N SER A 332 15.76 12.22 -28.09
CA SER A 332 16.08 11.03 -27.30
C SER A 332 16.55 11.38 -25.90
N VAL A 333 16.38 10.43 -24.99
CA VAL A 333 16.89 10.47 -23.62
C VAL A 333 17.55 9.15 -23.25
N VAL A 334 18.47 9.17 -22.28
CA VAL A 334 19.05 7.97 -21.66
C VAL A 334 18.45 7.70 -20.28
N LYS A 335 18.67 6.50 -19.73
CA LYS A 335 18.22 6.14 -18.37
C LYS A 335 18.73 7.17 -17.35
N GLY A 336 17.82 7.69 -16.53
CA GLY A 336 18.13 8.64 -15.46
C GLY A 336 18.28 10.09 -15.93
N GLU A 337 18.13 10.39 -17.22
CA GLU A 337 18.22 11.77 -17.73
C GLU A 337 16.94 12.55 -17.41
N PHE A 338 17.12 13.78 -16.90
CA PHE A 338 16.03 14.74 -16.78
C PHE A 338 15.66 15.30 -18.16
N PHE A 339 14.38 15.50 -18.40
CA PHE A 339 13.91 16.20 -19.58
C PHE A 339 12.60 16.97 -19.33
N TYR A 340 12.29 17.88 -20.24
CA TYR A 340 11.25 18.89 -20.05
C TYR A 340 10.26 18.92 -21.22
N VAL A 341 9.00 19.19 -20.86
CA VAL A 341 7.91 19.47 -21.80
C VAL A 341 7.13 20.69 -21.29
N GLY A 342 6.87 21.68 -22.16
CA GLY A 342 6.11 22.86 -21.75
C GLY A 342 6.30 24.06 -22.68
N GLY A 343 6.25 25.26 -22.10
CA GLY A 343 6.36 26.54 -22.79
C GLY A 343 7.60 26.69 -23.66
N SER A 344 7.47 27.36 -24.80
CA SER A 344 8.55 27.63 -25.76
C SER A 344 9.62 28.60 -25.24
N ARG A 345 9.33 29.35 -24.16
CA ARG A 345 10.26 30.34 -23.60
C ARG A 345 11.42 29.74 -22.83
N LYS A 346 11.25 28.54 -22.26
CA LYS A 346 12.30 27.79 -21.55
C LYS A 346 13.03 28.63 -20.50
N LEU A 347 12.28 29.27 -19.61
CA LEU A 347 12.81 30.07 -18.50
C LEU A 347 12.52 29.39 -17.17
N ILE A 348 13.41 29.57 -16.18
CA ILE A 348 13.26 28.85 -14.90
C ILE A 348 11.99 29.25 -14.14
N ASN A 349 11.66 30.55 -14.13
CA ASN A 349 10.55 31.10 -13.34
C ASN A 349 9.94 32.37 -13.99
N GLY A 350 9.11 32.17 -15.01
CA GLY A 350 8.29 33.23 -15.61
C GLY A 350 9.05 34.24 -16.48
N ALA A 351 8.30 35.21 -17.02
CA ALA A 351 8.76 36.14 -18.05
C ALA A 351 9.95 37.03 -17.65
N THR A 352 10.09 37.30 -16.36
CA THR A 352 11.15 38.17 -15.80
C THR A 352 12.40 37.39 -15.38
N SER A 353 12.41 36.08 -15.63
CA SER A 353 13.55 35.23 -15.33
C SER A 353 14.78 35.60 -16.13
N THR A 354 15.93 35.64 -15.46
CA THR A 354 17.25 35.81 -16.07
C THR A 354 17.95 34.48 -16.34
N THR A 355 17.48 33.37 -15.76
CA THR A 355 17.99 32.02 -16.04
C THR A 355 17.23 31.38 -17.20
N SER A 356 17.94 31.18 -18.31
CA SER A 356 17.46 30.35 -19.42
C SER A 356 17.69 28.86 -19.15
N MET A 357 16.70 28.05 -19.51
CA MET A 357 16.77 26.59 -19.55
C MET A 357 16.97 26.07 -20.99
N ALA A 358 17.35 26.91 -21.96
CA ALA A 358 17.45 26.51 -23.36
C ALA A 358 18.44 25.36 -23.60
N SER A 359 19.47 25.22 -22.76
CA SER A 359 20.46 24.15 -22.78
C SER A 359 20.01 22.86 -22.10
N SER A 360 18.92 22.88 -21.32
CA SER A 360 18.33 21.68 -20.72
C SER A 360 17.75 20.75 -21.79
N LYS A 361 17.46 19.50 -21.44
CA LYS A 361 16.89 18.54 -22.38
C LYS A 361 15.39 18.80 -22.60
N TRP A 362 15.04 19.53 -23.65
CA TRP A 362 13.65 19.71 -24.05
C TRP A 362 13.27 18.69 -25.12
N ILE A 363 12.34 17.79 -24.79
CA ILE A 363 11.74 16.88 -25.79
C ILE A 363 10.63 17.57 -26.55
N ARG A 364 9.91 18.48 -25.88
CA ARG A 364 8.99 19.38 -26.57
C ARG A 364 8.89 20.72 -25.87
N SER A 365 8.99 21.79 -26.65
CA SER A 365 8.73 23.15 -26.20
C SER A 365 7.74 23.79 -27.16
N PHE A 366 6.64 24.29 -26.64
CA PHE A 366 5.46 24.62 -27.43
C PHE A 366 4.78 25.86 -26.87
N ASP A 367 4.38 26.80 -27.74
CA ASP A 367 3.67 28.00 -27.30
C ASP A 367 2.17 27.71 -27.15
N TYR A 368 1.82 27.11 -26.01
CA TYR A 368 0.44 26.75 -25.70
C TYR A 368 -0.49 27.95 -25.51
N SER A 369 0.05 29.18 -25.43
CA SER A 369 -0.75 30.40 -25.33
C SER A 369 -1.30 30.88 -26.66
N THR A 370 -0.71 30.42 -27.77
CA THR A 370 -1.09 30.83 -29.13
C THR A 370 -1.50 29.67 -30.01
N ILE A 371 -1.12 28.43 -29.67
CA ILE A 371 -1.36 27.25 -30.48
C ILE A 371 -2.25 26.26 -29.73
N ASP A 372 -3.20 25.65 -30.42
CA ASP A 372 -4.03 24.55 -29.89
C ASP A 372 -3.18 23.28 -29.69
N GLY A 373 -3.60 22.41 -28.78
CA GLY A 373 -2.89 21.17 -28.46
C GLY A 373 -2.96 20.14 -29.59
N ASP A 374 -2.06 19.16 -29.55
CA ASP A 374 -1.98 18.13 -30.59
C ASP A 374 -3.22 17.21 -30.55
N GLY A 375 -4.14 17.42 -31.48
CA GLY A 375 -5.39 16.65 -31.61
C GLY A 375 -6.51 17.09 -30.67
N PHE A 376 -6.22 17.62 -29.48
CA PHE A 376 -7.19 18.27 -28.61
C PHE A 376 -6.58 19.28 -27.64
N GLY A 377 -7.44 20.17 -27.14
CA GLY A 377 -7.10 21.26 -26.24
C GLY A 377 -6.99 22.58 -26.98
N THR A 378 -7.69 23.60 -26.52
CA THR A 378 -7.57 24.95 -27.10
C THR A 378 -6.42 25.69 -26.46
N LYS A 379 -5.77 26.60 -27.19
CA LYS A 379 -4.76 27.52 -26.63
C LYS A 379 -5.23 28.12 -25.31
N THR A 380 -4.33 28.22 -24.34
CA THR A 380 -4.63 28.53 -22.95
C THR A 380 -3.57 29.45 -22.34
N SER A 381 -3.97 30.30 -21.39
CA SER A 381 -3.02 31.09 -20.61
C SER A 381 -2.25 30.25 -19.58
N GLY A 382 -2.74 29.05 -19.25
CA GLY A 382 -2.09 28.11 -18.33
C GLY A 382 -2.50 26.65 -18.60
N LEU A 383 -1.52 25.76 -18.57
CA LEU A 383 -1.66 24.31 -18.68
C LEU A 383 -2.24 23.68 -17.40
N LEU A 384 -1.99 24.31 -16.25
CA LEU A 384 -2.41 23.88 -14.92
C LEU A 384 -3.29 24.97 -14.25
N ALA A 385 -4.05 24.61 -13.23
CA ALA A 385 -5.00 25.51 -12.56
C ALA A 385 -4.35 26.29 -11.42
N ASN A 386 -4.46 27.62 -11.48
CA ASN A 386 -3.93 28.57 -10.48
C ASN A 386 -4.93 28.89 -9.37
N SER A 387 -5.64 27.88 -8.88
CA SER A 387 -6.79 28.13 -8.00
C SER A 387 -7.04 27.05 -6.95
N GLY A 388 -6.13 26.08 -6.81
CA GLY A 388 -6.36 24.89 -6.00
C GLY A 388 -7.44 23.93 -6.52
N ASN A 389 -8.09 24.25 -7.65
CA ASN A 389 -8.90 23.29 -8.40
C ASN A 389 -8.01 22.21 -8.99
N ALA A 390 -8.59 21.05 -9.30
CA ALA A 390 -7.79 19.91 -9.69
C ALA A 390 -7.09 20.16 -11.04
N SER A 391 -5.80 19.89 -11.04
CA SER A 391 -4.99 19.81 -12.25
C SER A 391 -4.33 18.44 -12.31
N GLY A 392 -4.17 17.92 -13.52
CA GLY A 392 -3.63 16.60 -13.76
C GLY A 392 -2.48 16.71 -14.72
N ILE A 393 -1.46 15.87 -14.53
CA ILE A 393 -0.41 15.63 -15.50
C ILE A 393 -0.38 14.12 -15.75
N ALA A 394 -0.52 13.72 -17.00
CA ALA A 394 -0.46 12.32 -17.40
C ALA A 394 0.42 12.15 -18.63
N VAL A 395 1.21 11.08 -18.63
CA VAL A 395 2.02 10.66 -19.77
C VAL A 395 1.40 9.42 -20.40
N PHE A 396 1.31 9.35 -21.72
CA PHE A 396 0.77 8.20 -22.45
C PHE A 396 1.79 7.68 -23.45
N LYS A 397 1.81 6.36 -23.63
CA LYS A 397 2.51 5.73 -24.76
C LYS A 397 1.72 5.99 -26.05
N GLY A 398 2.40 6.47 -27.08
CA GLY A 398 1.79 6.90 -28.33
C GLY A 398 1.15 8.29 -28.27
N THR A 399 0.68 8.74 -29.44
CA THR A 399 0.03 10.04 -29.64
C THR A 399 -1.50 9.95 -29.68
N ALA A 400 -2.06 8.74 -29.78
CA ALA A 400 -3.50 8.51 -29.80
C ALA A 400 -4.05 8.35 -28.37
N VAL A 401 -4.56 9.44 -27.80
CA VAL A 401 -5.22 9.43 -26.48
C VAL A 401 -6.73 9.49 -26.65
N ASN A 402 -7.44 8.56 -26.03
CA ASN A 402 -8.90 8.47 -26.03
C ASN A 402 -9.43 8.09 -24.62
N VAL A 403 -10.75 7.91 -24.48
CA VAL A 403 -11.41 7.61 -23.20
C VAL A 403 -10.93 6.31 -22.52
N SER A 404 -10.35 5.38 -23.27
CA SER A 404 -9.80 4.11 -22.77
C SER A 404 -8.30 4.15 -22.47
N SER A 405 -7.60 5.21 -22.88
CA SER A 405 -6.16 5.35 -22.68
C SER A 405 -5.80 5.39 -21.19
N VAL A 406 -4.82 4.57 -20.81
CA VAL A 406 -4.26 4.52 -19.45
C VAL A 406 -2.87 5.17 -19.48
N PRO A 407 -2.57 6.11 -18.58
CA PRO A 407 -1.26 6.75 -18.55
C PRO A 407 -0.16 5.78 -18.11
N VAL A 408 1.08 6.04 -18.50
CA VAL A 408 2.27 5.34 -17.96
C VAL A 408 2.68 5.91 -16.61
N ASP A 409 2.45 7.21 -16.38
CA ASP A 409 2.57 7.86 -15.07
C ASP A 409 1.58 9.03 -14.99
N VAL A 410 1.11 9.32 -13.77
CA VAL A 410 0.04 10.29 -13.53
C VAL A 410 0.15 10.90 -12.14
N VAL A 411 -0.08 12.21 -12.06
CA VAL A 411 -0.20 12.96 -10.80
C VAL A 411 -1.38 13.94 -10.87
N PHE A 412 -2.05 14.15 -9.75
CA PHE A 412 -3.05 15.22 -9.59
C PHE A 412 -2.64 16.20 -8.50
N ILE A 413 -2.92 17.47 -8.74
CA ILE A 413 -2.78 18.59 -7.83
C ILE A 413 -4.18 19.08 -7.50
N GLY A 414 -4.52 19.23 -6.21
CA GLY A 414 -5.85 19.70 -5.79
C GLY A 414 -6.97 18.69 -6.07
N THR A 415 -8.18 19.04 -5.64
CA THR A 415 -9.34 18.11 -5.69
C THR A 415 -10.64 18.75 -6.19
N GLY A 416 -10.62 20.05 -6.52
CA GLY A 416 -11.80 20.79 -6.95
C GLY A 416 -12.23 20.49 -8.40
N GLY A 417 -13.55 20.48 -8.64
CA GLY A 417 -14.17 20.24 -9.95
C GLY A 417 -14.92 18.90 -10.05
N GLY A 418 -15.66 18.71 -11.14
CA GLY A 418 -16.25 17.42 -11.51
C GLY A 418 -15.20 16.51 -12.11
N LEU A 419 -14.62 15.60 -11.31
CA LEU A 419 -13.47 14.77 -11.68
C LEU A 419 -13.81 13.31 -11.91
N PHE A 420 -14.88 12.84 -11.29
CA PHE A 420 -15.37 11.47 -11.43
C PHE A 420 -16.89 11.43 -11.26
N SER A 421 -17.53 10.56 -12.04
CA SER A 421 -18.91 10.14 -11.87
C SER A 421 -18.97 8.63 -12.08
N ALA A 422 -19.69 7.93 -11.20
CA ALA A 422 -19.89 6.48 -11.31
C ALA A 422 -20.76 6.08 -12.52
N GLY A 423 -21.44 7.04 -13.16
CA GLY A 423 -22.21 6.83 -14.38
C GLY A 423 -23.69 6.46 -14.17
N PRO A 424 -24.34 5.80 -15.17
CA PRO A 424 -23.74 5.12 -16.34
C PRO A 424 -23.65 5.96 -17.65
N PRO A 425 -22.55 5.86 -18.45
CA PRO A 425 -21.28 5.19 -18.14
C PRO A 425 -20.44 6.00 -17.16
N ALA A 426 -19.52 5.35 -16.45
CA ALA A 426 -18.57 6.06 -15.58
C ALA A 426 -17.73 7.05 -16.40
N ALA A 427 -17.48 8.22 -15.83
CA ALA A 427 -16.74 9.31 -16.47
C ALA A 427 -15.68 9.83 -15.50
N GLY A 428 -14.48 10.10 -15.98
CA GLY A 428 -13.37 10.54 -15.15
C GLY A 428 -12.02 10.43 -15.83
N TYR A 429 -10.98 10.91 -15.16
CA TYR A 429 -9.61 10.76 -15.60
C TYR A 429 -9.05 9.41 -15.17
N ARG A 430 -8.62 8.60 -16.14
CA ARG A 430 -8.02 7.30 -15.84
C ARG A 430 -6.67 7.45 -15.14
N VAL A 431 -6.39 6.58 -14.18
CA VAL A 431 -5.09 6.46 -13.50
C VAL A 431 -4.43 5.13 -13.82
N THR A 432 -3.14 5.06 -13.56
CA THR A 432 -2.38 3.80 -13.53
C THR A 432 -1.90 3.54 -12.10
N SER A 433 -1.48 2.31 -11.83
CA SER A 433 -0.91 1.97 -10.53
C SER A 433 0.48 2.59 -10.39
N THR A 434 0.59 3.55 -9.47
CA THR A 434 1.85 4.23 -9.11
C THR A 434 2.12 4.04 -7.62
N ASP A 435 3.03 4.83 -7.07
CA ASP A 435 3.17 5.05 -5.63
C ASP A 435 1.97 5.75 -4.99
N VAL A 436 1.25 6.60 -5.75
CA VAL A 436 0.15 7.42 -5.24
C VAL A 436 -1.22 6.80 -5.54
N TYR A 437 -1.35 6.12 -6.68
CA TYR A 437 -2.63 5.59 -7.16
C TYR A 437 -2.58 4.09 -7.37
N ASP A 438 -3.77 3.51 -7.41
CA ASP A 438 -4.01 2.09 -7.57
C ASP A 438 -5.13 1.88 -8.59
N ALA A 439 -4.85 1.33 -9.77
CA ALA A 439 -5.90 1.04 -10.76
C ALA A 439 -6.90 -0.03 -10.25
N VAL A 440 -6.47 -0.85 -9.29
CA VAL A 440 -7.25 -1.88 -8.62
C VAL A 440 -7.03 -1.73 -7.12
N GLU A 441 -8.10 -1.72 -6.33
CA GLU A 441 -8.01 -1.53 -4.89
C GLU A 441 -7.23 -2.68 -4.24
N PRO A 442 -6.12 -2.40 -3.52
CA PRO A 442 -5.20 -3.45 -3.11
C PRO A 442 -5.76 -4.53 -2.18
N VAL A 443 -6.81 -4.24 -1.41
CA VAL A 443 -7.36 -5.17 -0.40
C VAL A 443 -8.53 -5.98 -0.93
N THR A 444 -9.50 -5.31 -1.55
CA THR A 444 -10.77 -5.84 -2.06
C THR A 444 -10.65 -6.33 -3.49
N GLY A 445 -9.65 -5.86 -4.24
CA GLY A 445 -9.44 -6.22 -5.64
C GLY A 445 -10.48 -5.61 -6.59
N VAL A 446 -11.25 -4.63 -6.14
CA VAL A 446 -12.24 -3.90 -6.94
C VAL A 446 -11.53 -2.93 -7.88
N ASP A 447 -11.90 -2.93 -9.15
CA ASP A 447 -11.37 -2.00 -10.13
C ASP A 447 -11.74 -0.55 -9.76
N GLN A 448 -10.74 0.32 -9.75
CA GLN A 448 -10.89 1.74 -9.49
C GLN A 448 -10.05 2.56 -10.49
N PRO A 449 -10.31 2.43 -11.80
CA PRO A 449 -9.45 3.00 -12.83
C PRO A 449 -9.45 4.52 -12.89
N PHE A 450 -10.27 5.23 -12.12
CA PHE A 450 -10.38 6.68 -12.18
C PHE A 450 -9.81 7.39 -10.94
N TYR A 451 -9.26 8.58 -11.16
CA TYR A 451 -8.95 9.51 -10.08
C TYR A 451 -10.24 9.86 -9.33
N ARG A 452 -10.19 9.90 -7.99
CA ARG A 452 -11.34 10.09 -7.08
C ARG A 452 -12.37 8.94 -7.05
N GLN A 453 -12.09 7.80 -7.67
CA GLN A 453 -12.85 6.57 -7.47
C GLN A 453 -12.23 5.74 -6.34
N GLY A 454 -13.07 5.19 -5.46
CA GLY A 454 -12.60 4.28 -4.40
C GLY A 454 -11.57 4.93 -3.48
N THR A 455 -10.39 4.31 -3.36
CA THR A 455 -9.28 4.79 -2.54
C THR A 455 -8.35 5.76 -3.26
N ASN A 456 -8.54 6.05 -4.56
CA ASN A 456 -7.72 6.99 -5.34
C ASN A 456 -8.05 8.46 -5.03
N THR A 457 -7.97 8.85 -3.76
CA THR A 457 -8.37 10.18 -3.27
C THR A 457 -7.21 11.14 -3.06
N ALA A 458 -5.97 10.65 -3.06
CA ALA A 458 -4.76 11.43 -2.82
C ALA A 458 -4.48 12.47 -3.92
N ALA A 459 -3.99 13.64 -3.51
CA ALA A 459 -3.58 14.71 -4.41
C ALA A 459 -2.36 15.43 -3.83
N PHE A 460 -1.50 15.94 -4.70
CA PHE A 460 -0.51 16.95 -4.35
C PHE A 460 -1.20 18.27 -4.02
N ILE A 461 -0.55 19.07 -3.19
CA ILE A 461 -1.10 20.35 -2.73
C ILE A 461 -0.82 21.45 -3.74
N TYR A 462 -1.76 22.37 -3.87
CA TYR A 462 -1.51 23.63 -4.55
C TYR A 462 -0.80 24.58 -3.58
N LEU A 463 0.38 25.09 -3.95
CA LEU A 463 1.27 25.78 -3.01
C LEU A 463 0.97 27.26 -2.79
N THR A 464 0.39 27.98 -3.77
CA THR A 464 -0.15 29.37 -3.73
C THR A 464 0.15 30.10 -5.05
N ALA A 465 -0.51 31.24 -5.28
CA ALA A 465 -0.40 32.02 -6.51
C ALA A 465 0.82 32.93 -6.60
N ASP A 466 1.43 33.01 -7.80
CA ASP A 466 2.41 34.00 -8.26
C ASP A 466 3.70 34.11 -7.44
N LEU A 467 4.04 33.07 -6.67
CA LEU A 467 5.31 33.02 -5.93
C LEU A 467 6.44 32.35 -6.72
N GLY A 468 6.12 31.56 -7.76
CA GLY A 468 7.12 30.86 -8.56
C GLY A 468 7.72 29.65 -7.86
N TYR A 469 6.85 28.81 -7.28
CA TYR A 469 7.26 27.52 -6.73
C TYR A 469 7.48 26.50 -7.84
N PHE A 470 8.69 25.93 -7.91
CA PHE A 470 8.85 24.64 -8.56
C PHE A 470 8.34 23.55 -7.62
N ASN A 471 7.37 22.78 -8.11
CA ASN A 471 6.79 21.66 -7.39
C ASN A 471 7.69 20.44 -7.61
N GLN A 472 8.67 20.25 -6.74
CA GLN A 472 9.57 19.11 -6.80
C GLN A 472 8.85 17.87 -6.26
N LEU A 473 8.84 16.77 -7.01
CA LEU A 473 8.32 15.49 -6.57
C LEU A 473 9.52 14.55 -6.32
N GLY A 474 9.87 14.39 -5.05
CA GLY A 474 11.00 13.58 -4.61
C GLY A 474 10.56 12.16 -4.24
N GLY A 475 11.27 11.15 -4.71
CA GLY A 475 11.00 9.73 -4.48
C GLY A 475 12.11 8.87 -5.08
N THR A 476 11.99 7.55 -5.02
CA THR A 476 12.97 6.63 -5.63
C THR A 476 12.24 5.59 -6.44
N TYR A 477 12.52 5.54 -7.75
CA TYR A 477 12.03 4.52 -8.67
C TYR A 477 13.13 3.52 -8.99
N ASP A 478 12.89 2.25 -8.68
CA ASP A 478 13.82 1.15 -8.91
C ASP A 478 13.45 0.43 -10.21
N THR A 479 14.33 0.56 -11.21
CA THR A 479 14.15 0.03 -12.57
C THR A 479 14.42 -1.48 -12.65
N VAL A 480 15.06 -2.06 -11.65
CA VAL A 480 15.19 -3.52 -11.55
C VAL A 480 13.87 -4.10 -11.03
N LEU A 481 13.31 -3.48 -9.99
CA LEU A 481 12.05 -3.92 -9.39
C LEU A 481 10.80 -3.47 -10.15
N GLY A 482 10.92 -2.47 -11.02
CA GLY A 482 9.82 -1.88 -11.77
C GLY A 482 8.79 -1.18 -10.89
N LYS A 483 9.24 -0.52 -9.81
CA LYS A 483 8.34 0.15 -8.86
C LYS A 483 9.02 1.30 -8.12
N TRP A 484 8.19 2.11 -7.48
CA TRP A 484 8.63 3.08 -6.47
C TRP A 484 9.00 2.35 -5.17
N THR A 485 10.25 2.52 -4.72
CA THR A 485 10.75 2.02 -3.42
C THR A 485 10.73 3.10 -2.34
N LYS A 486 10.58 4.36 -2.76
CA LYS A 486 10.23 5.50 -1.91
C LYS A 486 9.15 6.30 -2.61
N ILE A 487 8.01 6.49 -1.93
CA ILE A 487 6.86 7.23 -2.46
C ILE A 487 7.25 8.67 -2.82
N ARG A 488 6.60 9.25 -3.83
CA ARG A 488 6.76 10.66 -4.17
C ARG A 488 6.17 11.53 -3.08
N THR A 489 6.96 12.50 -2.66
CA THR A 489 6.56 13.58 -1.76
C THR A 489 6.81 14.90 -2.45
N GLN A 490 5.84 15.81 -2.36
CA GLN A 490 5.99 17.15 -2.92
C GLN A 490 6.77 18.05 -1.97
N VAL A 491 7.72 18.80 -2.53
CA VAL A 491 8.42 19.91 -1.88
C VAL A 491 8.28 21.14 -2.77
N GLY A 492 7.84 22.24 -2.18
CA GLY A 492 7.80 23.54 -2.85
C GLY A 492 9.15 24.22 -2.81
N LEU A 493 9.85 24.26 -3.93
CA LEU A 493 11.09 25.02 -4.07
C LEU A 493 10.74 26.43 -4.56
N LEU A 494 10.85 27.42 -3.66
CA LEU A 494 10.63 28.82 -4.03
C LEU A 494 11.80 29.28 -4.91
N LEU A 495 11.55 29.46 -6.21
CA LEU A 495 12.59 29.89 -7.14
C LEU A 495 12.62 31.41 -7.25
N THR A 496 13.82 31.94 -7.41
CA THR A 496 14.02 33.33 -7.83
C THR A 496 14.10 33.41 -9.36
N THR A 497 14.08 34.62 -9.92
CA THR A 497 14.25 34.83 -11.37
C THR A 497 15.62 34.36 -11.88
N SER A 498 16.61 34.24 -10.98
CA SER A 498 17.99 33.83 -11.25
C SER A 498 18.37 32.47 -10.67
N SER A 499 17.41 31.68 -10.16
CA SER A 499 17.71 30.35 -9.64
C SER A 499 18.31 29.47 -10.74
N PRO A 500 19.40 28.71 -10.47
CA PRO A 500 19.99 27.82 -11.46
C PRO A 500 19.14 26.56 -11.66
N VAL A 501 19.26 25.93 -12.84
CA VAL A 501 18.57 24.66 -13.14
C VAL A 501 18.97 23.53 -12.17
N SER A 502 20.19 23.58 -11.62
CA SER A 502 20.65 22.61 -10.62
C SER A 502 19.78 22.57 -9.36
N ASP A 503 19.03 23.62 -9.05
CA ASP A 503 18.12 23.65 -7.90
C ASP A 503 16.97 22.65 -8.08
N ILE A 504 16.55 22.37 -9.33
CA ILE A 504 15.42 21.49 -9.64
C ILE A 504 15.85 20.11 -10.15
N GLU A 505 17.13 19.90 -10.44
CA GLU A 505 17.71 18.61 -10.86
C GLU A 505 18.57 17.96 -9.76
N GLY A 506 18.78 18.66 -8.64
CA GLY A 506 19.68 18.27 -7.57
C GLY A 506 19.02 17.49 -6.42
N ALA A 507 19.43 17.83 -5.20
CA ALA A 507 18.96 17.16 -3.99
C ALA A 507 17.43 17.26 -3.83
N GLY A 508 16.81 16.16 -3.41
CA GLY A 508 15.36 16.07 -3.25
C GLY A 508 14.60 15.69 -4.52
N SER A 509 15.22 15.73 -5.70
CA SER A 509 14.58 15.28 -6.94
C SER A 509 14.46 13.76 -6.96
N THR A 510 13.51 13.26 -7.76
CA THR A 510 13.31 11.80 -7.90
C THR A 510 14.58 11.09 -8.34
N GLU A 511 14.93 10.01 -7.63
CA GLU A 511 16.05 9.11 -7.90
C GLU A 511 15.65 7.94 -8.82
N ILE A 512 16.50 7.60 -9.79
CA ILE A 512 16.41 6.36 -10.57
C ILE A 512 17.48 5.41 -10.05
N LYS A 513 17.03 4.24 -9.57
CA LYS A 513 17.87 3.14 -9.12
C LYS A 513 17.94 2.05 -10.20
#